data_AF-A0A841EN62-F1
#
_entry.id   AF-A0A841EN62-F1
#
_cell.length_a   1.000
_cell.length_b   1.000
_cell.length_c   1.000
_cell.angle_alpha   90.00
_cell.angle_beta   90.00
_cell.angle_gamma   90.00
#
_symmetry.space_group_name_H-M   'P 1'
#
loop_
_entity.id
_entity.type
_entity.pdbx_description
1 polymer ?
#
loop_
_entity_poly.entity_id
_entity_poly.type
_entity_poly.pdbx_seq_one_letter_code
_entity_poly.pdbx_strand_id
1 'polypeptide(L)'
;MEATQTFLASHIVAFEKETMLLFKPSKAFYETVGINKKRFWQLVRGVKKPLTEETENLSKCLKVPLSQLMNVNDSKTFLSGRRSIESSTNENQ
;
A
#
# COMPACT_ATOMS: atom_id res chain seq x y z
N MET A 1 10.98 -18.03 3.10
CA MET A 1 9.96 -17.45 4.01
C MET A 1 9.35 -16.27 3.27
N GLU A 2 8.12 -16.39 2.79
CA GLU A 2 7.40 -15.31 2.12
C GLU A 2 7.18 -14.17 3.13
N ALA A 3 7.87 -13.05 2.96
CA ALA A 3 7.65 -11.87 3.78
C ALA A 3 6.28 -11.32 3.41
N THR A 4 5.32 -11.35 4.34
CA THR A 4 4.00 -10.74 4.15
C THR A 4 4.18 -9.25 3.87
N GLN A 5 4.13 -8.88 2.60
CA GLN A 5 4.39 -7.51 2.16
C GLN A 5 3.14 -6.68 2.39
N THR A 6 3.22 -5.72 3.31
CA THR A 6 2.10 -4.80 3.55
C THR A 6 1.99 -3.79 2.42
N PHE A 7 0.81 -3.18 2.26
CA PHE A 7 0.65 -2.04 1.35
C PHE A 7 1.69 -0.94 1.60
N LEU A 8 1.99 -0.63 2.88
CA LEU A 8 3.02 0.35 3.24
C LEU A 8 4.40 -0.05 2.70
N ALA A 9 4.78 -1.32 2.80
CA ALA A 9 6.05 -1.81 2.25
C ALA A 9 6.07 -1.67 0.72
N SER A 10 5.00 -2.05 0.02
CA SER A 10 4.91 -1.92 -1.43
C SER A 10 4.94 -0.45 -1.88
N HIS A 11 4.25 0.43 -1.16
CA HIS A 11 4.21 1.86 -1.46
C HIS A 11 5.58 2.52 -1.26
N ILE A 12 6.31 2.15 -0.20
CA ILE A 12 7.69 2.61 0.02
C ILE A 12 8.59 2.16 -1.12
N VAL A 13 8.54 0.88 -1.49
CA VAL A 13 9.38 0.35 -2.59
C VAL A 13 9.06 1.05 -3.92
N ALA A 14 7.79 1.32 -4.20
CA ALA A 14 7.39 2.06 -5.39
C ALA A 14 7.95 3.50 -5.37
N PHE A 15 7.80 4.21 -4.26
CA PHE A 15 8.36 5.55 -4.08
C PHE A 15 9.88 5.58 -4.29
N GLU A 16 10.62 4.65 -3.68
CA GLU A 16 12.08 4.61 -3.80
C GLU A 16 12.52 4.32 -5.23
N LYS A 17 11.78 3.45 -5.94
CA LYS A 17 12.05 3.13 -7.34
C LYS A 17 11.74 4.31 -8.28
N GLU A 18 10.65 5.03 -8.04
CA GLU A 18 10.22 6.17 -8.86
C GLU A 18 11.11 7.40 -8.65
N THR A 19 11.51 7.66 -7.41
CA THR A 19 12.28 8.86 -7.06
C THR A 19 13.78 8.64 -7.04
N MET A 20 14.25 7.39 -7.04
CA MET A 20 15.64 7.01 -6.77
C MET A 20 16.17 7.53 -5.42
N LEU A 21 15.26 7.87 -4.50
CA LEU A 21 15.58 8.37 -3.15
C LEU A 21 15.13 7.36 -2.10
N LEU A 22 15.89 7.27 -1.01
CA LEU A 22 15.50 6.46 0.15
C LEU A 22 14.31 7.09 0.88
N PHE A 23 13.31 6.28 1.20
CA PHE A 23 12.15 6.72 1.96
C PHE A 23 12.54 6.94 3.41
N LYS A 24 12.75 8.20 3.78
CA LYS A 24 13.14 8.62 5.12
C LYS A 24 12.14 9.62 5.68
N PRO A 25 11.11 9.17 6.41
CA PRO A 25 10.14 10.08 7.02
C PRO A 25 10.81 11.03 8.01
N SER A 26 10.34 12.27 8.01
CA SER A 26 10.82 13.30 8.95
C SER A 26 10.24 13.08 10.35
N LYS A 27 10.80 13.77 11.35
CA LYS A 27 10.22 13.78 12.71
C LYS A 27 8.78 14.30 12.71
N ALA A 28 8.52 15.35 11.95
CA ALA A 28 7.19 15.93 11.79
C ALA A 28 6.18 14.94 11.19
N PHE A 29 6.61 14.06 10.29
CA PHE A 29 5.75 12.97 9.78
C PHE A 29 5.29 12.05 10.92
N TYR A 30 6.23 11.61 11.76
CA TYR A 30 5.92 10.73 12.88
C TYR A 30 4.98 11.39 13.89
N GLU A 31 5.20 12.67 14.19
CA GLU A 31 4.34 13.47 15.07
C GLU A 31 2.93 13.66 14.47
N THR A 32 2.84 13.99 13.18
CA THR A 32 1.55 14.18 12.48
C THR A 32 0.74 12.89 12.43
N VAL A 33 1.42 11.75 12.23
CA VAL A 33 0.76 10.45 12.20
C VAL A 33 0.37 9.99 13.62
N GLY A 34 1.03 10.51 14.66
CA GLY A 34 0.84 10.09 16.04
C GLY A 34 1.58 8.78 16.38
N ILE A 35 2.66 8.46 15.65
CA ILE A 35 3.42 7.21 15.83
C ILE A 35 4.90 7.46 15.98
N ASN A 36 5.60 6.57 16.68
CA ASN A 36 7.06 6.60 16.70
C ASN A 36 7.68 5.83 15.52
N LYS A 37 8.96 6.12 15.23
CA LYS A 37 9.72 5.48 14.14
C LYS A 37 9.70 3.95 14.23
N LYS A 38 9.90 3.38 15.43
CA LYS A 38 9.92 1.92 15.63
C LYS A 38 8.59 1.30 15.25
N ARG A 39 7.48 1.91 15.68
CA ARG A 39 6.12 1.47 15.43
C ARG A 39 5.80 1.56 13.94
N PHE A 40 6.14 2.66 13.28
CA PHE A 40 6.00 2.77 11.83
C PHE A 40 6.63 1.58 11.09
N TRP A 41 7.88 1.24 11.40
CA TRP A 41 8.55 0.11 10.73
C TRP A 41 7.97 -1.27 11.11
N GLN A 42 7.35 -1.41 12.29
CA GLN A 42 6.58 -2.61 12.63
C GLN A 42 5.31 -2.73 11.78
N LEU A 43 4.65 -1.60 11.46
CA LEU A 43 3.51 -1.55 10.55
C LEU A 43 3.93 -1.90 9.12
N VAL A 44 5.01 -1.28 8.62
CA VAL A 44 5.57 -1.57 7.29
C VAL A 44 5.91 -3.05 7.13
N ARG A 45 6.49 -3.68 8.14
CA ARG A 45 6.86 -5.11 8.12
C ARG A 45 5.69 -6.06 8.38
N GLY A 46 4.48 -5.55 8.64
CA GLY A 46 3.32 -6.38 8.97
C GLY A 46 3.39 -7.07 10.34
N VAL A 47 4.34 -6.67 11.20
CA VAL A 47 4.51 -7.23 12.56
C VAL A 47 3.38 -6.80 13.49
N LYS A 48 2.83 -5.60 13.26
CA LYS A 48 1.72 -5.03 14.01
C LYS A 48 0.66 -4.49 13.06
N LYS A 49 -0.59 -4.52 13.49
CA LYS A 49 -1.70 -3.85 12.80
C LYS A 49 -1.74 -2.36 13.18
N PRO A 50 -2.06 -1.47 12.23
CA PRO A 50 -2.27 -0.06 12.54
C PRO A 50 -3.55 0.12 13.35
N LEU A 51 -3.56 1.10 14.24
CA LEU A 51 -4.78 1.58 14.91
C LEU A 51 -5.59 2.43 13.92
N THR A 52 -6.87 2.64 14.23
CA THR A 52 -7.78 3.45 13.38
C THR A 52 -7.21 4.86 13.14
N GLU A 53 -6.81 5.55 14.21
CA GLU A 53 -6.22 6.89 14.13
C GLU A 53 -4.92 6.92 13.31
N GLU A 54 -4.04 5.93 13.52
CA GLU A 54 -2.79 5.79 12.75
C GLU A 54 -3.08 5.60 11.26
N THR A 55 -4.11 4.81 10.93
CA THR A 55 -4.52 4.52 9.55
C THR A 55 -5.06 5.77 8.86
N GLU A 56 -5.92 6.53 9.55
CA GLU A 56 -6.46 7.80 9.04
C GLU A 56 -5.36 8.83 8.81
N ASN A 57 -4.42 8.96 9.75
CA ASN A 57 -3.35 9.94 9.60
C ASN A 57 -2.33 9.50 8.53
N LEU A 58 -2.01 8.20 8.43
CA LEU A 58 -1.20 7.66 7.35
C LEU A 58 -1.84 7.90 5.97
N SER A 59 -3.16 7.71 5.87
CA SER A 59 -3.93 7.98 4.64
C SER A 59 -3.77 9.44 4.20
N LYS A 60 -3.91 10.38 5.14
CA LYS A 60 -3.76 11.82 4.89
C LYS A 60 -2.31 12.18 4.51
N CYS A 61 -1.32 11.69 5.26
CA CYS A 61 0.09 12.03 5.04
C CYS A 61 0.65 11.45 3.72
N LEU A 62 0.30 10.20 3.40
CA LEU A 62 0.76 9.52 2.19
C LEU A 62 -0.15 9.79 0.99
N LYS A 63 -1.29 10.47 1.20
CA LYS A 63 -2.33 10.72 0.19
C LYS A 63 -2.83 9.43 -0.49
N VAL A 64 -2.95 8.37 0.31
CA VAL A 64 -3.43 7.05 -0.14
C VAL A 64 -4.80 6.76 0.46
N PRO A 65 -5.71 6.07 -0.25
CA PRO A 65 -7.01 5.68 0.29
C PRO A 65 -6.90 4.80 1.55
N LEU A 66 -7.75 5.07 2.54
CA LEU A 66 -7.89 4.26 3.77
C LEU A 66 -8.07 2.76 3.48
N SER A 67 -8.85 2.42 2.46
CA SER A 67 -9.11 1.03 2.05
C SER A 67 -7.84 0.27 1.68
N GLN A 68 -6.82 0.96 1.14
CA GLN A 68 -5.54 0.35 0.80
C GLN A 68 -4.66 0.09 2.02
N LEU A 69 -4.80 0.90 3.08
CA LEU A 69 -4.06 0.74 4.33
C LEU A 69 -4.67 -0.33 5.25
N MET A 70 -5.99 -0.53 5.20
CA MET A 70 -6.70 -1.51 6.03
C MET A 70 -6.57 -2.94 5.53
N ASN A 71 -6.16 -3.15 4.27
CA ASN A 71 -6.11 -4.48 3.69
C ASN A 71 -4.80 -5.20 4.09
N VAL A 72 -4.78 -5.74 5.31
CA VAL A 72 -3.60 -6.42 5.88
C VAL A 72 -3.49 -7.88 5.42
N ASN A 73 -4.49 -8.42 4.73
CA ASN A 73 -4.42 -9.76 4.13
C ASN A 73 -5.47 -9.86 3.03
N ASP A 74 -5.04 -9.77 1.78
CA ASP A 74 -5.57 -10.62 0.73
C ASP A 74 -4.42 -10.88 -0.25
N SER A 75 -3.61 -11.87 0.10
CA SER A 75 -2.78 -12.56 -0.88
C SER A 75 -3.69 -13.37 -1.80
N LYS A 76 -4.45 -12.66 -2.66
CA LYS A 76 -4.94 -13.06 -3.98
C LYS A 76 -5.84 -11.96 -4.57
N THR A 77 -5.48 -11.58 -5.80
CA THR A 77 -6.37 -11.08 -6.87
C THR A 77 -7.04 -9.71 -6.71
N PHE A 78 -6.40 -8.66 -7.24
CA PHE A 78 -7.08 -7.65 -8.08
C PHE A 78 -6.21 -7.28 -9.30
N LEU A 79 -5.86 -8.30 -10.08
CA LEU A 79 -5.71 -8.15 -11.53
C LEU A 79 -6.76 -9.04 -12.19
N SER A 80 -8.00 -8.57 -12.28
CA SER A 80 -8.95 -8.96 -13.32
C SER A 80 -10.07 -7.93 -13.36
N GLY A 81 -10.23 -7.24 -14.50
CA GLY A 81 -11.28 -6.24 -14.68
C GLY A 81 -11.03 -5.18 -15.76
N ARG A 82 -9.84 -5.13 -16.38
CA ARG A 82 -9.64 -4.42 -17.66
C ARG A 82 -9.11 -5.36 -18.72
N ARG A 83 -9.95 -6.30 -19.12
CA ARG A 83 -9.84 -6.97 -20.41
C ARG A 83 -11.24 -7.35 -20.89
N SER A 84 -11.97 -6.38 -21.42
CA SER A 84 -12.97 -6.69 -22.44
C SER A 84 -12.21 -6.94 -23.73
N ILE A 85 -11.86 -8.20 -23.96
CA ILE A 85 -11.68 -8.70 -25.32
C ILE A 85 -12.96 -9.43 -25.68
N GLU A 86 -13.73 -8.88 -26.60
CA GLU A 86 -14.54 -9.69 -27.51
C GLU A 86 -14.16 -9.24 -28.92
N SER A 87 -13.09 -9.83 -29.43
CA SER A 87 -12.94 -10.03 -30.87
C SER A 87 -13.36 -11.46 -31.14
N SER A 88 -14.44 -11.65 -31.88
CA SER A 88 -14.67 -12.84 -32.69
C SER A 88 -15.57 -12.48 -33.86
N THR A 89 -14.89 -12.31 -34.99
CA THR A 89 -15.41 -12.45 -36.35
C THR A 89 -15.94 -13.87 -36.58
N ASN A 90 -17.06 -14.00 -37.30
CA ASN A 90 -17.35 -15.00 -38.36
C ASN A 90 -18.76 -14.73 -38.87
N GLU A 91 -18.94 -14.16 -40.07
CA GLU A 91 -19.03 -14.83 -41.38
C GLU A 91 -20.29 -15.70 -41.58
N ASN A 92 -21.11 -15.25 -42.55
CA ASN A 92 -21.98 -15.99 -43.47
C ASN A 92 -23.09 -16.90 -42.94
N GLN A 93 -24.34 -16.45 -43.14
CA GLN A 93 -25.35 -17.12 -43.98
C GLN A 93 -26.28 -16.07 -44.62
#